data_AF-A0A1G2ETU2-F1
#
_entry.id   AF-A0A1G2ETU2-F1
#
_cell.length_a   1.000
_cell.length_b   1.000
_cell.length_c   1.000
_cell.angle_alpha   90.00
_cell.angle_beta   90.00
_cell.angle_gamma   90.00
#
_symmetry.space_group_name_H-M   'P 1'
#
loop_
_entity.id
_entity.type
_entity.pdbx_description
1 polymer ?
#
loop_
_entity_poly.entity_id
_entity_poly.type
_entity_poly.pdbx_seq_one_letter_code
_entity_poly.pdbx_strand_id
1 'polypeptide(L)'
;MQGFAAGLGIKEKITSPTFNIFKKYPIKNEPGSYEPGSFYHFDCYRIEKPKEILDLGFEKIISDPKNIVAIEWAENIKESLPKNTRWINFKFVDKNTRVIDIS
;
A
#
# COMPACT_ATOMS: atom_id res chain seq x y z
N MET A 1 -7.58 -1.65 3.77
CA MET A 1 -7.36 -1.20 2.37
C MET A 1 -8.61 -0.68 1.66
N GLN A 2 -9.75 -1.37 1.72
CA GLN A 2 -10.99 -0.94 1.04
C GLN A 2 -11.38 0.53 1.33
N GLY A 3 -11.43 0.93 2.60
CA GLY A 3 -11.75 2.32 2.97
C GLY A 3 -10.73 3.34 2.47
N PHE A 4 -9.44 2.98 2.43
CA PHE A 4 -8.38 3.86 1.92
C PHE A 4 -8.55 4.11 0.42
N ALA A 5 -8.75 3.06 -0.38
CA ALA A 5 -9.00 3.19 -1.82
C ALA A 5 -10.30 3.95 -2.12
N ALA A 6 -11.36 3.74 -1.34
CA ALA A 6 -12.59 4.52 -1.45
C ALA A 6 -12.34 6.02 -1.21
N GLY A 7 -11.50 6.37 -0.22
CA GLY A 7 -11.05 7.74 0.03
C GLY A 7 -10.24 8.35 -1.13
N LEU A 8 -9.58 7.52 -1.94
CA LEU A 8 -8.89 7.91 -3.17
C LEU A 8 -9.82 7.98 -4.40
N GLY A 9 -11.13 7.77 -4.23
CA GLY A 9 -12.10 7.77 -5.35
C GLY A 9 -12.08 6.50 -6.22
N ILE A 10 -11.38 5.45 -5.79
CA ILE A 10 -11.32 4.18 -6.49
C ILE A 10 -12.63 3.41 -6.23
N LYS A 11 -13.43 3.21 -7.28
CA LYS A 11 -14.76 2.57 -7.20
C LYS A 11 -14.73 1.05 -7.35
N GLU A 12 -13.63 0.50 -7.83
CA GLU A 12 -13.47 -0.94 -8.02
C GLU A 12 -13.23 -1.66 -6.69
N LYS A 13 -13.59 -2.95 -6.64
CA LYS A 13 -13.47 -3.76 -5.43
C LYS A 13 -11.99 -4.08 -5.15
N ILE A 14 -11.46 -3.55 -4.04
CA ILE A 14 -10.13 -3.90 -3.56
C ILE A 14 -10.15 -5.30 -2.94
N THR A 15 -9.21 -6.13 -3.39
CA THR A 15 -9.02 -7.50 -2.93
C THR A 15 -7.58 -7.70 -2.49
N SER A 16 -7.35 -8.53 -1.47
CA SER A 16 -5.99 -8.88 -1.07
C SER A 16 -5.24 -9.45 -2.27
N PRO A 17 -3.98 -9.03 -2.48
CA PRO A 17 -3.13 -9.54 -3.52
C PRO A 17 -2.51 -10.84 -2.97
N THR A 18 -3.36 -11.82 -2.61
CA THR A 18 -2.93 -13.02 -1.88
C THR A 18 -1.99 -13.90 -2.71
N PHE A 19 -2.12 -13.89 -4.04
CA PHE A 19 -1.27 -14.66 -4.96
C PHE A 19 -0.28 -13.82 -5.76
N ASN A 20 -0.62 -12.56 -6.03
CA ASN A 20 0.25 -11.61 -6.68
C ASN A 20 0.74 -10.69 -5.59
N ILE A 21 2.04 -10.54 -5.33
CA ILE A 21 2.56 -9.77 -4.17
C ILE A 21 2.00 -8.33 -4.09
N PHE A 22 1.54 -7.76 -5.21
CA PHE A 22 0.81 -6.50 -5.23
C PHE A 22 -0.27 -6.43 -6.31
N LYS A 23 -1.16 -5.43 -6.17
CA LYS A 23 -2.11 -4.97 -7.19
C LYS A 23 -1.97 -3.47 -7.42
N LYS A 24 -2.18 -3.07 -8.68
CA LYS A 24 -2.18 -1.67 -9.12
C LYS A 24 -3.59 -1.25 -9.48
N TYR A 25 -4.01 -0.10 -8.98
CA TYR A 25 -5.31 0.50 -9.22
C TYR A 25 -5.12 1.95 -9.71
N PRO A 26 -5.56 2.30 -10.92
CA PRO A 26 -5.45 3.68 -11.41
C PRO A 26 -6.28 4.65 -10.57
N ILE A 27 -5.68 5.77 -10.16
CA ILE A 27 -6.42 6.85 -9.49
C ILE A 27 -6.98 7.75 -10.59
N LYS A 28 -8.31 7.87 -10.65
CA LYS A 28 -8.98 8.77 -11.61
C LYS A 28 -9.11 10.14 -10.98
N ASN A 29 -8.39 11.11 -11.51
CA ASN A 29 -8.49 12.50 -11.11
C ASN A 29 -9.57 13.22 -11.91
N GLU A 30 -10.17 14.26 -11.31
CA GLU A 30 -11.08 15.14 -12.05
C GLU A 30 -10.29 15.92 -13.12
N PRO A 31 -10.91 16.23 -14.28
CA PRO A 31 -10.27 17.03 -15.31
C PRO A 31 -9.74 18.36 -14.72
N GLY A 32 -8.43 18.59 -14.81
CA GLY A 32 -7.79 19.81 -14.29
C GLY A 32 -7.08 19.69 -12.94
N SER A 33 -7.07 18.51 -12.31
CA SER A 33 -6.20 18.20 -11.16
C SER A 33 -4.90 17.49 -11.60
N TYR A 34 -3.88 17.45 -10.73
CA TYR A 34 -2.55 16.87 -11.00
C TYR A 34 -2.62 15.53 -11.76
N GLU A 35 -1.59 15.19 -12.54
CA GLU A 35 -1.57 13.97 -13.36
C GLU A 35 -1.98 12.70 -12.56
N PRO A 36 -2.85 11.84 -13.11
CA PRO A 36 -3.39 10.70 -12.39
C PRO A 36 -2.28 9.70 -12.04
N GLY A 37 -2.12 9.50 -10.74
CA GLY A 37 -1.25 8.50 -10.16
C GLY A 37 -1.84 7.10 -10.16
N SER A 38 -1.20 6.20 -9.43
CA SER A 38 -1.73 4.86 -9.18
C SER A 38 -1.63 4.50 -7.70
N PHE A 39 -2.66 3.83 -7.21
CA PHE A 39 -2.64 3.20 -5.91
C PHE A 39 -2.08 1.79 -6.04
N TYR A 40 -1.02 1.50 -5.31
CA TYR A 40 -0.44 0.17 -5.20
C TYR A 40 -0.75 -0.41 -3.83
N HIS A 41 -1.33 -1.60 -3.83
CA HIS A 41 -1.57 -2.39 -2.63
C HIS A 41 -0.65 -3.60 -2.64
N PHE A 42 0.33 -3.61 -1.74
CA PHE A 42 1.24 -4.73 -1.50
C PHE A 42 0.78 -5.55 -0.29
N ASP A 43 0.99 -6.86 -0.36
CA ASP A 43 0.85 -7.79 0.76
C ASP A 43 2.15 -8.60 0.87
N CYS A 44 2.97 -8.27 1.87
CA CYS A 44 4.31 -8.82 2.02
C CYS A 44 4.35 -10.03 2.95
N TYR A 45 3.20 -10.63 3.29
CA TYR A 45 3.13 -11.80 4.19
C TYR A 45 4.00 -12.98 3.71
N ARG A 46 4.19 -13.12 2.39
CA ARG A 46 4.95 -14.22 1.77
C ARG A 46 6.39 -13.87 1.38
N ILE A 47 6.84 -12.64 1.67
CA ILE A 47 8.22 -12.25 1.38
C ILE A 47 9.10 -12.77 2.51
N GLU A 48 10.01 -13.69 2.19
CA GLU A 48 10.93 -14.28 3.18
C GLU A 48 12.18 -13.44 3.36
N LYS A 49 12.66 -12.82 2.27
CA LYS A 49 13.84 -11.97 2.28
C LYS A 49 13.47 -10.57 1.80
N PRO A 50 13.79 -9.50 2.56
CA PRO A 50 13.47 -8.12 2.17
C PRO A 50 13.84 -7.77 0.72
N LYS A 51 14.97 -8.29 0.24
CA LYS A 51 15.48 -8.02 -1.11
C LYS A 51 14.61 -8.56 -2.24
N GLU A 52 13.79 -9.60 -2.01
CA GLU A 52 12.92 -10.18 -3.05
C GLU A 52 11.92 -9.16 -3.59
N ILE A 53 11.55 -8.15 -2.80
CA ILE A 53 10.64 -7.11 -3.26
C ILE A 53 11.29 -6.21 -4.33
N LEU A 54 12.61 -6.07 -4.33
CA LEU A 54 13.33 -5.24 -5.28
C LEU A 54 13.23 -5.83 -6.69
N ASP A 55 13.26 -7.15 -6.81
CA ASP A 55 13.11 -7.87 -8.09
C ASP A 55 11.72 -7.65 -8.73
N LEU A 56 10.74 -7.21 -7.94
CA LEU A 56 9.39 -6.88 -8.39
C LEU A 56 9.25 -5.42 -8.89
N GLY A 57 10.36 -4.68 -8.96
CA GLY A 57 10.38 -3.28 -9.37
C GLY A 57 9.86 -2.32 -8.30
N PHE A 58 9.87 -2.72 -7.02
CA PHE A 58 9.38 -1.92 -5.91
C PHE A 58 10.02 -0.53 -5.83
N GLU A 59 11.34 -0.44 -6.02
CA GLU A 59 12.07 0.83 -6.01
C GLU A 59 11.56 1.81 -7.07
N LYS A 60 11.25 1.33 -8.28
CA LYS A 60 10.65 2.14 -9.35
C LYS A 60 9.23 2.59 -9.00
N ILE A 61 8.47 1.77 -8.30
CA ILE A 61 7.09 2.08 -7.90
C ILE A 61 7.07 3.18 -6.83
N ILE A 62 7.89 3.06 -5.78
CA ILE A 62 7.92 4.01 -4.66
C ILE A 62 8.64 5.32 -4.99
N SER A 63 9.48 5.35 -6.02
CA SER A 63 10.19 6.57 -6.46
C SER A 63 9.36 7.49 -7.33
N ASP A 64 8.26 7.00 -7.91
CA ASP A 64 7.32 7.84 -8.66
C ASP A 64 6.40 8.60 -7.67
N PRO A 65 6.53 9.94 -7.57
CA PRO A 65 5.77 10.75 -6.62
C PRO A 65 4.26 10.77 -6.89
N LYS A 66 3.82 10.28 -8.05
CA LYS A 66 2.39 10.15 -8.38
C LYS A 66 1.79 8.89 -7.75
N ASN A 67 2.61 7.92 -7.34
CA ASN A 67 2.11 6.69 -6.76
C ASN A 67 1.78 6.85 -5.27
N ILE A 68 0.68 6.23 -4.87
CA ILE A 68 0.35 6.01 -3.47
C ILE A 68 0.54 4.52 -3.19
N VAL A 69 1.40 4.18 -2.25
CA VAL A 69 1.74 2.78 -1.96
C VAL A 69 1.32 2.44 -0.53
N ALA A 70 0.45 1.45 -0.39
CA ALA A 70 0.09 0.87 0.91
C ALA A 70 0.57 -0.58 0.96
N ILE A 71 1.18 -0.95 2.08
CA ILE A 71 1.89 -2.22 2.24
C ILE A 71 1.39 -2.90 3.51
N GLU A 72 0.79 -4.07 3.37
CA GLU A 72 0.48 -4.97 4.49
C GLU A 72 1.71 -5.84 4.80
N TRP A 73 1.93 -6.17 6.08
CA TRP A 73 3.10 -6.91 6.57
C TRP A 73 4.44 -6.26 6.19
N ALA A 74 4.49 -4.92 6.22
CA ALA A 74 5.64 -4.12 5.79
C ALA A 74 6.91 -4.37 6.63
N GLU A 75 6.78 -4.94 7.83
CA GLU A 75 7.89 -5.38 8.67
C GLU A 75 8.79 -6.41 7.98
N ASN A 76 8.25 -7.24 7.08
CA ASN A 76 9.00 -8.25 6.34
C ASN A 76 9.97 -7.63 5.31
N ILE A 77 9.78 -6.37 4.96
CA ILE A 77 10.60 -5.64 3.98
C ILE A 77 11.20 -4.37 4.55
N LYS A 78 11.26 -4.24 5.88
CA LYS A 78 11.62 -2.99 6.57
C LYS A 78 12.92 -2.36 6.08
N GLU A 79 13.91 -3.18 5.70
CA GLU A 79 15.20 -2.74 5.17
C GLU A 79 15.11 -2.08 3.79
N SER A 80 14.08 -2.41 3.02
CA SER A 80 13.82 -1.87 1.67
C SER A 80 12.89 -0.65 1.68
N LEU A 81 12.36 -0.26 2.84
CA LEU A 81 11.44 0.86 2.95
C LEU A 81 12.17 2.20 3.04
N PRO A 82 11.61 3.27 2.45
CA PRO A 82 12.09 4.63 2.65
C PRO A 82 12.07 5.06 4.12
N LYS A 83 13.00 5.93 4.51
CA LYS A 83 13.07 6.47 5.89
C LYS A 83 11.83 7.30 6.28
N ASN A 84 11.13 7.87 5.31
CA ASN A 84 9.92 8.68 5.48
C ASN A 84 8.63 7.86 5.39
N THR A 85 8.71 6.52 5.44
CA THR A 85 7.54 5.64 5.49
C THR A 85 6.66 5.98 6.70
N ARG A 86 5.37 6.18 6.46
CA ARG A 86 4.36 6.31 7.51
C ARG A 86 3.82 4.95 7.90
N TRP A 87 3.87 4.66 9.20
CA TRP A 87 3.38 3.42 9.76
C TRP A 87 1.97 3.63 10.32
N ILE A 88 1.07 2.72 9.99
CA ILE A 88 -0.29 2.68 10.51
C ILE A 88 -0.47 1.34 11.20
N ASN A 89 -0.53 1.36 12.53
CA ASN A 89 -0.63 0.16 13.34
C ASN A 89 -2.06 -0.01 13.83
N PHE A 90 -2.62 -1.21 13.67
CA PHE A 90 -3.95 -1.56 14.14
C PHE A 90 -3.85 -2.49 15.34
N LYS A 91 -4.41 -2.10 16.48
CA LYS A 91 -4.44 -2.91 17.71
C LYS A 91 -5.84 -3.37 18.03
N PHE A 92 -5.98 -4.64 18.42
CA PHE A 92 -7.25 -5.17 18.90
C PHE A 92 -7.60 -4.58 20.28
N VAL A 93 -8.82 -4.05 20.39
CA VAL A 93 -9.43 -3.71 21.69
C VAL A 93 -10.42 -4.81 22.08
N ASP A 94 -11.32 -5.14 21.16
CA ASP A 94 -12.30 -6.22 21.29
C ASP A 94 -12.66 -6.80 19.90
N LYS A 95 -13.73 -7.60 19.82
CA LYS A 95 -14.19 -8.22 18.57
C LYS A 95 -14.38 -7.22 17.42
N ASN A 96 -14.97 -6.05 17.70
CA ASN A 96 -15.40 -5.09 16.69
C ASN A 96 -14.62 -3.77 16.72
N THR A 97 -13.79 -3.54 17.74
CA THR A 97 -13.08 -2.27 17.95
C THR A 97 -11.58 -2.42 17.73
N ARG A 98 -10.97 -1.46 17.03
CA ARG A 98 -9.53 -1.33 16.85
C ARG A 98 -9.06 0.06 17.26
N VAL A 99 -7.87 0.16 17.82
CA VAL A 99 -7.12 1.42 17.92
C VAL A 99 -6.19 1.53 16.73
N ILE A 100 -6.09 2.73 16.16
CA ILE A 100 -5.20 3.04 15.04
C ILE A 100 -4.15 4.03 15.54
N ASP A 101 -2.89 3.62 15.52
CA ASP A 101 -1.74 4.48 15.82
C ASP A 101 -1.01 4.82 14.51
N ILE A 102 -0.76 6.11 14.28
CA ILE A 102 -0.07 6.62 13.08
C ILE A 102 1.26 7.26 13.51
N SER A 103 2.37 6.86 12.89
CA SER A 103 3.72 7.38 13.15
C SER A 103 4.51 7.60 11.86
#